data_AF-A0A1D2MN29-F1
#
_entry.id   AF-A0A1D2MN29-F1
#
_cell.length_a   1.000
_cell.length_b   1.000
_cell.length_c   1.000
_cell.angle_alpha   90.00
_cell.angle_beta   90.00
_cell.angle_gamma   90.00
#
_symmetry.space_group_name_H-M   'P 1'
#
loop_
_entity.id
_entity.type
_entity.pdbx_description
1 polymer ?
#
loop_
_entity_poly.entity_id
_entity_poly.type
_entity_poly.pdbx_seq_one_letter_code
_entity_poly.pdbx_strand_id
1 'polypeptide(L)'
;MADVVPEALAVNGSGGEQISVLEEKELFVENNFLYQEKLLAAGYNENIGAILSSALDPIGLDVHPFMIGWYNKKVGAKFRLEYPEDTLAFVIISGPDVFEKCIVPYVTCQLQENPDFRTEDPLDDSMKHVFGVVKEDLQIAGFEVDTFHDFDLHPSRRPKVLVQTAAHVAGAVQYLHKTYLPEKIQRERFFEKSNLSGVAIHPTYGGWYAIRGVVIFRDLPVYEQKLEQPQDLQIFNNPETIARVIELFAYNWQNNEWRNMHPGSGFKYSDDFQKYLDTEPAQRWNFVKNYCLNHVNLQQTCH
;
A
#
# COMPACT_ATOMS: atom_id res chain seq x y z
N MET A 1 -35.80 25.90 -62.86
CA MET A 1 -34.64 25.11 -62.40
C MET A 1 -34.24 25.74 -61.07
N ALA A 2 -34.66 25.25 -59.89
CA ALA A 2 -34.94 23.86 -59.48
C ALA A 2 -33.71 22.97 -59.75
N ASP A 3 -33.08 22.29 -58.79
CA ASP A 3 -33.45 21.96 -57.38
C ASP A 3 -32.43 22.54 -56.35
N VAL A 4 -32.67 22.72 -55.03
CA VAL A 4 -33.63 22.24 -53.99
C VAL A 4 -33.11 21.09 -53.09
N VAL A 5 -32.58 21.47 -51.90
CA VAL A 5 -32.60 20.75 -50.58
C VAL A 5 -31.69 19.48 -50.42
N PRO A 6 -31.17 19.11 -49.22
CA PRO A 6 -31.39 19.63 -47.85
C PRO A 6 -30.15 20.11 -47.05
N GLU A 7 -30.45 20.75 -45.91
CA GLU A 7 -29.55 20.94 -44.75
C GLU A 7 -29.11 19.62 -44.09
N ALA A 8 -27.93 19.63 -43.45
CA ALA A 8 -27.55 18.60 -42.48
C ALA A 8 -26.69 19.19 -41.33
N LEU A 9 -27.35 19.38 -40.19
CA LEU A 9 -26.87 19.20 -38.80
C LEU A 9 -25.50 19.76 -38.39
N ALA A 10 -25.55 20.68 -37.42
CA ALA A 10 -24.42 21.01 -36.57
C ALA A 10 -24.06 19.86 -35.61
N VAL A 11 -22.75 19.60 -35.44
CA VAL A 11 -22.19 18.94 -34.23
C VAL A 11 -20.87 19.64 -33.88
N ASN A 12 -20.84 20.34 -32.76
CA ASN A 12 -19.59 20.75 -32.13
C ASN A 12 -18.95 19.53 -31.47
N GLY A 13 -17.86 19.02 -32.05
CA GLY A 13 -17.10 17.89 -31.54
C GLY A 13 -16.04 18.28 -30.51
N SER A 14 -16.40 19.02 -29.47
CA SER A 14 -15.53 19.29 -28.31
C SER A 14 -16.05 18.53 -27.09
N GLY A 15 -15.74 17.23 -27.05
CA GLY A 15 -16.23 16.28 -26.06
C GLY A 15 -15.14 15.31 -25.60
N GLY A 16 -13.97 15.86 -25.24
CA GLY A 16 -13.10 15.18 -24.29
C GLY A 16 -13.52 15.65 -22.91
N GLU A 17 -14.11 14.76 -22.10
CA GLU A 17 -14.39 15.04 -20.70
C GLU A 17 -13.06 15.23 -19.96
N GLN A 18 -12.66 16.49 -19.79
CA GLN A 18 -11.80 16.86 -18.67
C GLN A 18 -12.65 16.71 -17.42
N ILE A 19 -12.58 15.53 -16.79
CA ILE A 19 -12.95 15.36 -15.39
C ILE A 19 -12.21 16.45 -14.62
N SER A 20 -12.96 17.28 -13.93
CA SER A 20 -12.44 18.50 -13.33
C SER A 20 -11.72 18.16 -12.02
N VAL A 21 -10.64 18.87 -11.72
CA VAL A 21 -9.89 18.76 -10.44
C VAL A 21 -10.69 19.34 -9.26
N LEU A 22 -12.02 19.42 -9.39
CA LEU A 22 -13.00 19.72 -8.34
C LEU A 22 -13.76 18.44 -7.96
N GLU A 23 -14.05 17.55 -8.91
CA GLU A 23 -14.72 16.26 -8.67
C GLU A 23 -13.84 15.30 -7.85
N GLU A 24 -12.51 15.37 -7.98
CA GLU A 24 -11.59 14.62 -7.09
C GLU A 24 -11.56 15.17 -5.65
N LYS A 25 -11.99 16.41 -5.41
CA LYS A 25 -11.93 17.06 -4.09
C LYS A 25 -13.16 16.81 -3.24
N GLU A 26 -14.34 16.76 -3.85
CA GLU A 26 -15.56 16.35 -3.15
C GLU A 26 -15.44 14.89 -2.70
N LEU A 27 -14.74 14.04 -3.48
CA LEU A 27 -14.50 12.64 -3.14
C LEU A 27 -13.83 12.45 -1.77
N PHE A 28 -12.82 13.22 -1.40
CA PHE A 28 -12.10 13.00 -0.13
C PHE A 28 -12.94 13.41 1.09
N VAL A 29 -13.63 14.54 1.00
CA VAL A 29 -14.46 15.09 2.09
C VAL A 29 -15.74 14.27 2.29
N GLU A 30 -16.43 13.89 1.22
CA GLU A 30 -17.58 12.99 1.31
C GLU A 30 -17.17 11.61 1.79
N ASN A 31 -16.04 11.04 1.31
CA ASN A 31 -15.60 9.73 1.79
C ASN A 31 -15.23 9.74 3.28
N ASN A 32 -14.62 10.79 3.83
CA ASN A 32 -14.22 10.80 5.24
C ASN A 32 -15.43 10.91 6.20
N PHE A 33 -16.40 11.78 5.90
CA PHE A 33 -17.66 11.83 6.66
C PHE A 33 -18.49 10.55 6.50
N LEU A 34 -18.61 10.04 5.26
CA LEU A 34 -19.32 8.80 4.99
C LEU A 34 -18.61 7.59 5.60
N TYR A 35 -17.28 7.62 5.76
CA TYR A 35 -16.48 6.59 6.44
C TYR A 35 -16.72 6.60 7.95
N GLN A 36 -16.72 7.76 8.60
CA GLN A 36 -17.08 7.86 10.02
C GLN A 36 -18.54 7.44 10.26
N GLU A 37 -19.49 7.86 9.42
CA GLU A 37 -20.89 7.39 9.53
C GLU A 37 -21.02 5.88 9.27
N LYS A 38 -20.33 5.32 8.27
CA LYS A 38 -20.27 3.87 8.02
C LYS A 38 -19.69 3.12 9.22
N LEU A 39 -18.56 3.56 9.78
CA LEU A 39 -17.94 2.92 10.94
C LEU A 39 -18.83 2.97 12.19
N LEU A 40 -19.53 4.09 12.43
CA LEU A 40 -20.49 4.23 13.52
C LEU A 40 -21.76 3.38 13.30
N ALA A 41 -22.18 3.18 12.05
CA ALA A 41 -23.34 2.37 11.69
C ALA A 41 -23.03 0.85 11.62
N ALA A 42 -21.79 0.49 11.29
CA ALA A 42 -21.35 -0.87 11.02
C ALA A 42 -21.60 -1.86 12.16
N GLY A 43 -21.40 -1.39 13.40
CA GLY A 43 -21.36 -2.25 14.59
C GLY A 43 -20.43 -3.45 14.37
N TYR A 44 -20.84 -4.62 14.87
CA TYR A 44 -20.09 -5.87 14.66
C TYR A 44 -20.40 -6.57 13.32
N ASN A 45 -21.50 -6.22 12.64
CA ASN A 45 -22.08 -7.05 11.57
C ASN A 45 -21.62 -6.69 10.15
N GLU A 46 -20.95 -5.56 9.93
CA GLU A 46 -20.48 -5.17 8.59
C GLU A 46 -19.07 -5.66 8.26
N ASN A 47 -18.77 -5.74 6.96
CA ASN A 47 -17.46 -6.14 6.47
C ASN A 47 -16.46 -4.98 6.64
N ILE A 48 -15.79 -4.95 7.79
CA ILE A 48 -14.72 -4.00 8.15
C ILE A 48 -13.68 -3.85 7.02
N GLY A 49 -13.37 -4.91 6.28
CA GLY A 49 -12.45 -4.85 5.15
C GLY A 49 -12.94 -3.94 4.02
N ALA A 50 -14.24 -3.97 3.71
CA ALA A 50 -14.84 -3.09 2.71
C ALA A 50 -14.87 -1.62 3.16
N ILE A 51 -15.02 -1.38 4.47
CA ILE A 51 -14.98 -0.03 5.06
C ILE A 51 -13.56 0.53 4.97
N LEU A 52 -12.55 -0.27 5.36
CA LEU A 52 -11.13 0.09 5.23
C LEU A 52 -10.73 0.36 3.77
N SER A 53 -11.10 -0.51 2.82
CA SER A 53 -10.88 -0.25 1.38
C SER A 53 -11.53 1.06 0.93
N SER A 54 -12.79 1.31 1.32
CA SER A 54 -13.52 2.53 0.92
C SER A 54 -12.83 3.84 1.35
N ALA A 55 -11.97 3.82 2.38
CA ALA A 55 -11.20 4.99 2.83
C ALA A 55 -9.75 5.00 2.36
N LEU A 56 -9.14 3.83 2.15
CA LEU A 56 -7.71 3.69 1.86
C LEU A 56 -7.40 3.56 0.37
N ASP A 57 -8.27 2.92 -0.42
CA ASP A 57 -8.12 2.82 -1.88
C ASP A 57 -8.03 4.23 -2.56
N PRO A 58 -8.82 5.26 -2.16
CA PRO A 58 -8.72 6.61 -2.73
C PRO A 58 -7.36 7.29 -2.52
N ILE A 59 -6.62 6.95 -1.45
CA ILE A 59 -5.28 7.48 -1.17
C ILE A 59 -4.13 6.58 -1.68
N GLY A 60 -4.46 5.57 -2.50
CA GLY A 60 -3.48 4.65 -3.09
C GLY A 60 -2.99 3.56 -2.13
N LEU A 61 -3.83 3.15 -1.17
CA LEU A 61 -3.51 2.13 -0.18
C LEU A 61 -4.52 0.95 -0.23
N ASP A 62 -4.08 -0.23 -0.66
CA ASP A 62 -4.87 -1.45 -0.66
C ASP A 62 -4.86 -2.13 0.73
N VAL A 63 -5.94 -2.82 1.09
CA VAL A 63 -6.04 -3.62 2.33
C VAL A 63 -6.42 -5.07 2.07
N HIS A 64 -5.79 -6.00 2.81
CA HIS A 64 -6.07 -7.43 2.71
C HIS A 64 -6.21 -8.08 4.10
N PRO A 65 -7.29 -8.83 4.38
CA PRO A 65 -7.48 -9.51 5.66
C PRO A 65 -6.62 -10.77 5.78
N PHE A 66 -6.17 -11.08 6.99
CA PHE A 66 -5.56 -12.34 7.37
C PHE A 66 -5.79 -12.69 8.85
N MET A 67 -5.63 -13.97 9.20
CA MET A 67 -5.61 -14.40 10.59
C MET A 67 -4.20 -14.42 11.16
N ILE A 68 -4.04 -13.98 12.40
CA ILE A 68 -2.77 -14.09 13.13
C ILE A 68 -2.27 -15.54 13.16
N GLY A 69 -3.16 -16.54 13.26
CA GLY A 69 -2.83 -17.95 13.18
C GLY A 69 -2.20 -18.38 11.85
N TRP A 70 -2.59 -17.79 10.72
CA TRP A 70 -1.98 -18.08 9.41
C TRP A 70 -0.54 -17.54 9.35
N TYR A 71 -0.33 -16.32 9.83
CA TYR A 71 0.99 -15.71 9.94
C TYR A 71 1.89 -16.48 10.92
N ASN A 72 1.40 -16.79 12.13
CA ASN A 72 2.14 -17.49 13.19
C ASN A 72 2.57 -18.92 12.82
N LYS A 73 1.91 -19.54 11.82
CA LYS A 73 2.27 -20.83 11.22
C LYS A 73 3.41 -20.74 10.21
N LYS A 74 3.60 -19.60 9.53
CA LYS A 74 4.67 -19.40 8.53
C LYS A 74 5.96 -18.80 9.12
N VAL A 75 5.90 -18.16 10.29
CA VAL A 75 7.08 -17.53 10.94
C VAL A 75 7.70 -18.39 12.06
N GLY A 76 9.00 -18.22 12.28
CA GLY A 76 9.70 -18.82 13.42
C GLY A 76 9.25 -18.23 14.76
N ALA A 77 9.37 -19.00 15.85
CA ALA A 77 8.82 -18.65 17.17
C ALA A 77 9.17 -17.23 17.68
N LYS A 78 10.34 -16.69 17.32
CA LYS A 78 10.77 -15.33 17.69
C LYS A 78 10.02 -14.20 16.96
N PHE A 79 9.21 -14.50 15.95
CA PHE A 79 8.48 -13.52 15.15
C PHE A 79 6.95 -13.72 15.22
N ARG A 80 6.49 -14.66 16.06
CA ARG A 80 5.08 -14.85 16.32
C ARG A 80 4.52 -13.63 17.04
N LEU A 81 3.32 -13.22 16.64
CA LEU A 81 2.55 -12.17 17.29
C LEU A 81 1.74 -12.80 18.44
N GLU A 82 1.74 -12.16 19.61
CA GLU A 82 1.20 -12.70 20.86
C GLU A 82 -0.32 -12.42 21.00
N TYR A 83 -1.09 -12.79 19.97
CA TYR A 83 -2.56 -12.74 19.92
C TYR A 83 -3.14 -14.15 19.66
N PRO A 84 -4.43 -14.38 19.95
CA PRO A 84 -5.15 -15.59 19.54
C PRO A 84 -4.96 -15.94 18.05
N GLU A 85 -5.04 -17.24 17.70
CA GLU A 85 -4.87 -17.67 16.30
C GLU A 85 -6.01 -17.18 15.38
N ASP A 86 -7.18 -16.94 15.96
CA ASP A 86 -8.40 -16.42 15.33
C ASP A 86 -8.55 -14.89 15.48
N THR A 87 -7.48 -14.17 15.84
CA THR A 87 -7.46 -12.71 15.76
C THR A 87 -7.41 -12.25 14.30
N LEU A 88 -8.35 -11.38 13.93
CA LEU A 88 -8.36 -10.69 12.63
C LEU A 88 -7.27 -9.62 12.56
N ALA A 89 -6.57 -9.58 11.43
CA ALA A 89 -5.68 -8.49 11.08
C ALA A 89 -5.84 -8.12 9.59
N PHE A 90 -5.45 -6.90 9.26
CA PHE A 90 -5.33 -6.42 7.89
C PHE A 90 -3.88 -6.04 7.62
N VAL A 91 -3.38 -6.35 6.43
CA VAL A 91 -2.10 -5.84 5.92
C VAL A 91 -2.39 -4.74 4.90
N ILE A 92 -1.67 -3.62 5.02
CA ILE A 92 -1.83 -2.45 4.16
C ILE A 92 -0.67 -2.39 3.18
N ILE A 93 -0.99 -2.21 1.90
CA ILE A 93 -0.06 -2.08 0.78
C ILE A 93 -0.25 -0.71 0.16
N SER A 94 0.83 -0.02 -0.21
CA SER A 94 0.74 1.17 -1.05
C SER A 94 0.94 0.82 -2.52
N GLY A 95 -0.01 1.22 -3.35
CA GLY A 95 0.07 1.17 -4.79
C GLY A 95 1.09 2.15 -5.39
N PRO A 96 1.19 2.21 -6.73
CA PRO A 96 2.20 3.02 -7.41
C PRO A 96 2.00 4.53 -7.33
N ASP A 97 0.79 4.97 -6.97
CA ASP A 97 0.26 6.33 -6.96
C ASP A 97 0.16 6.95 -5.54
N VAL A 98 0.67 6.27 -4.52
CA VAL A 98 0.68 6.74 -3.13
C VAL A 98 1.43 8.07 -2.93
N PHE A 99 2.38 8.40 -3.82
CA PHE A 99 3.09 9.67 -3.74
C PHE A 99 2.16 10.84 -4.06
N GLU A 100 1.44 10.74 -5.17
CA GLU A 100 0.49 11.74 -5.66
C GLU A 100 -0.77 11.78 -4.78
N LYS A 101 -1.24 10.63 -4.30
CA LYS A 101 -2.53 10.51 -3.57
C LYS A 101 -2.45 10.58 -2.05
N CYS A 102 -1.28 10.32 -1.44
CA CYS A 102 -1.12 10.36 0.02
C CYS A 102 0.00 11.31 0.45
N ILE A 103 1.23 11.13 -0.04
CA ILE A 103 2.40 11.88 0.46
C ILE A 103 2.29 13.37 0.12
N VAL A 104 1.97 13.71 -1.13
CA VAL A 104 1.86 15.10 -1.60
C VAL A 104 0.69 15.84 -0.94
N PRO A 105 -0.54 15.28 -0.83
CA PRO A 105 -1.63 15.89 -0.06
C PRO A 105 -1.26 16.10 1.41
N TYR A 106 -0.74 15.08 2.10
CA TYR A 106 -0.33 15.19 3.50
C TYR A 106 0.68 16.32 3.73
N VAL A 107 1.77 16.37 2.96
CA VAL A 107 2.79 17.42 3.08
C VAL A 107 2.21 18.80 2.76
N THR A 108 1.32 18.90 1.77
CA THR A 108 0.63 20.15 1.43
C THR A 108 -0.17 20.66 2.62
N CYS A 109 -0.94 19.80 3.28
CA CYS A 109 -1.76 20.15 4.43
C CYS A 109 -0.94 20.58 5.64
N GLN A 110 0.10 19.82 5.98
CA GLN A 110 1.00 20.18 7.08
C GLN A 110 1.68 21.54 6.84
N LEU A 111 2.03 21.88 5.59
CA LEU A 111 2.59 23.19 5.22
C LEU A 111 1.55 24.34 5.23
N GLN A 112 0.27 24.07 5.03
CA GLN A 112 -0.79 25.07 5.14
C GLN A 112 -1.12 25.39 6.60
N GLU A 113 -1.25 24.37 7.44
CA GLU A 113 -1.48 24.52 8.88
C GLU A 113 -0.27 25.14 9.59
N ASN A 114 0.94 24.75 9.17
CA ASN A 114 2.20 25.23 9.73
C ASN A 114 3.26 25.41 8.62
N PRO A 115 3.50 26.64 8.12
CA PRO A 115 4.51 26.91 7.09
C PRO A 115 5.95 26.51 7.47
N ASP A 116 6.23 26.44 8.78
CA ASP A 116 7.51 25.99 9.37
C ASP A 116 7.55 24.47 9.63
N PHE A 117 6.50 23.72 9.27
CA PHE A 117 6.47 22.27 9.34
C PHE A 117 7.68 21.67 8.61
N ARG A 118 8.21 20.59 9.20
CA ARG A 118 9.30 19.80 8.67
C ARG A 118 9.26 18.39 9.26
N THR A 119 9.55 17.42 8.41
CA THR A 119 9.76 16.01 8.79
C THR A 119 11.12 15.50 8.29
N GLU A 120 11.59 14.38 8.85
CA GLU A 120 12.82 13.70 8.42
C GLU A 120 12.58 12.75 7.25
N ASP A 121 11.50 11.95 7.28
CA ASP A 121 11.04 11.15 6.14
C ASP A 121 9.53 11.40 5.90
N PRO A 122 9.17 12.14 4.83
CA PRO A 122 7.78 12.45 4.49
C PRO A 122 6.88 11.25 4.24
N LEU A 123 7.46 10.12 3.80
CA LEU A 123 6.71 8.90 3.55
C LEU A 123 6.35 8.24 4.87
N ASP A 124 7.32 8.08 5.77
CA ASP A 124 7.07 7.42 7.06
C ASP A 124 6.11 8.27 7.92
N ASP A 125 6.19 9.60 7.88
CA ASP A 125 5.25 10.46 8.60
C ASP A 125 3.84 10.49 7.98
N SER A 126 3.70 10.45 6.65
CA SER A 126 2.36 10.32 6.06
C SER A 126 1.72 8.97 6.40
N MET A 127 2.50 7.89 6.42
CA MET A 127 2.02 6.58 6.87
C MET A 127 1.64 6.58 8.35
N LYS A 128 2.45 7.17 9.25
CA LYS A 128 2.10 7.33 10.68
C LYS A 128 0.79 8.11 10.86
N HIS A 129 0.59 9.17 10.08
CA HIS A 129 -0.64 9.95 10.13
C HIS A 129 -1.84 9.11 9.70
N VAL A 130 -1.78 8.44 8.55
CA VAL A 130 -2.87 7.58 8.04
C VAL A 130 -3.19 6.44 9.02
N PHE A 131 -2.18 5.71 9.52
CA PHE A 131 -2.38 4.65 10.51
C PHE A 131 -2.88 5.18 11.86
N GLY A 132 -2.57 6.44 12.20
CA GLY A 132 -3.10 7.15 13.36
C GLY A 132 -4.59 7.43 13.24
N VAL A 133 -5.01 8.04 12.12
CA VAL A 133 -6.42 8.32 11.80
C VAL A 133 -7.24 7.04 11.76
N VAL A 134 -6.79 6.02 10.99
CA VAL A 134 -7.46 4.69 10.93
C VAL A 134 -7.61 4.08 12.32
N LYS A 135 -6.61 4.22 13.20
CA LYS A 135 -6.69 3.72 14.57
C LYS A 135 -7.70 4.51 15.41
N GLU A 136 -7.70 5.83 15.31
CA GLU A 136 -8.64 6.69 16.05
C GLU A 136 -10.09 6.43 15.64
N ASP A 137 -10.38 6.37 14.33
CA ASP A 137 -11.72 6.09 13.81
C ASP A 137 -12.23 4.69 14.22
N LEU A 138 -11.37 3.67 14.17
CA LEU A 138 -11.71 2.32 14.66
C LEU A 138 -11.95 2.28 16.17
N GLN A 139 -11.21 3.09 16.96
CA GLN A 139 -11.43 3.22 18.39
C GLN A 139 -12.73 3.97 18.70
N ILE A 140 -13.09 4.99 17.92
CA ILE A 140 -14.38 5.69 18.00
C ILE A 140 -15.55 4.73 17.68
N ALA A 141 -15.36 3.83 16.71
CA ALA A 141 -16.29 2.74 16.39
C ALA A 141 -16.36 1.62 17.46
N GLY A 142 -15.50 1.66 18.48
CA GLY A 142 -15.51 0.74 19.62
C GLY A 142 -14.59 -0.48 19.49
N PHE A 143 -13.65 -0.50 18.54
CA PHE A 143 -12.68 -1.59 18.38
C PHE A 143 -11.36 -1.30 19.10
N GLU A 144 -10.85 -2.27 19.88
CA GLU A 144 -9.45 -2.25 20.31
C GLU A 144 -8.52 -2.72 19.18
N VAL A 145 -7.69 -1.80 18.67
CA VAL A 145 -6.75 -2.10 17.57
C VAL A 145 -5.29 -1.73 17.89
N ASP A 146 -4.38 -2.61 17.49
CA ASP A 146 -2.94 -2.33 17.39
C ASP A 146 -2.55 -2.03 15.94
N THR A 147 -1.57 -1.16 15.77
CA THR A 147 -0.98 -0.81 14.48
C THR A 147 0.53 -1.00 14.53
N PHE A 148 1.10 -1.63 13.50
CA PHE A 148 2.55 -1.77 13.33
C PHE A 148 2.94 -1.47 11.89
N HIS A 149 3.93 -0.60 11.71
CA HIS A 149 4.47 -0.25 10.40
C HIS A 149 5.52 -1.28 9.92
N ASP A 150 5.94 -1.22 8.66
CA ASP A 150 7.05 -2.04 8.16
C ASP A 150 8.40 -1.65 8.76
N PHE A 151 8.58 -0.36 9.09
CA PHE A 151 9.76 0.17 9.80
C PHE A 151 9.74 -0.02 11.32
N ASP A 152 8.68 -0.58 11.90
CA ASP A 152 8.53 -0.72 13.35
C ASP A 152 9.44 -1.83 13.94
N LEU A 153 10.40 -1.44 14.78
CA LEU A 153 11.36 -2.35 15.44
C LEU A 153 11.11 -2.45 16.96
N HIS A 154 11.43 -3.61 17.53
CA HIS A 154 11.68 -3.76 18.97
C HIS A 154 13.03 -3.10 19.36
N PRO A 155 13.28 -2.82 20.65
CA PRO A 155 14.58 -2.34 21.14
C PRO A 155 15.78 -3.22 20.76
N SER A 156 15.56 -4.51 20.50
CA SER A 156 16.55 -5.46 19.98
C SER A 156 16.86 -5.31 18.49
N ARG A 157 16.31 -4.29 17.81
CA ARG A 157 16.33 -4.04 16.36
C ARG A 157 15.67 -5.15 15.50
N ARG A 158 14.95 -6.08 16.13
CA ARG A 158 14.10 -7.06 15.43
C ARG A 158 12.81 -6.36 14.97
N PRO A 159 12.33 -6.55 13.73
CA PRO A 159 11.00 -6.11 13.31
C PRO A 159 9.90 -6.60 14.28
N LYS A 160 8.89 -5.77 14.53
CA LYS A 160 7.69 -6.17 15.30
C LYS A 160 6.83 -7.16 14.51
N VAL A 161 6.75 -7.00 13.19
CA VAL A 161 6.01 -7.85 12.27
C VAL A 161 6.82 -8.11 10.99
N LEU A 162 6.71 -9.30 10.41
CA LEU A 162 7.30 -9.62 9.10
C LEU A 162 6.28 -9.34 7.99
N VAL A 163 6.20 -8.08 7.55
CA VAL A 163 5.15 -7.60 6.62
C VAL A 163 5.04 -8.40 5.32
N GLN A 164 6.15 -8.88 4.76
CA GLN A 164 6.15 -9.76 3.58
C GLN A 164 5.43 -11.10 3.83
N THR A 165 5.52 -11.64 5.05
CA THR A 165 4.78 -12.85 5.44
C THR A 165 3.31 -12.56 5.69
N ALA A 166 2.97 -11.40 6.28
CA ALA A 166 1.58 -10.96 6.45
C ALA A 166 0.87 -10.81 5.09
N ALA A 167 1.47 -10.06 4.15
CA ALA A 167 0.96 -9.91 2.78
C ALA A 167 0.83 -11.25 2.04
N HIS A 168 1.75 -12.19 2.27
CA HIS A 168 1.68 -13.52 1.66
C HIS A 168 0.51 -14.36 2.18
N VAL A 169 0.28 -14.41 3.50
CA VAL A 169 -0.84 -15.18 4.07
C VAL A 169 -2.19 -14.52 3.87
N ALA A 170 -2.22 -13.21 3.63
CA ALA A 170 -3.40 -12.46 3.18
C ALA A 170 -3.73 -12.69 1.70
N GLY A 171 -2.90 -13.44 0.95
CA GLY A 171 -3.10 -13.67 -0.48
C GLY A 171 -2.82 -12.45 -1.37
N ALA A 172 -2.27 -11.36 -0.83
CA ALA A 172 -1.97 -10.14 -1.57
C ALA A 172 -0.76 -10.29 -2.49
N VAL A 173 0.26 -11.06 -2.07
CA VAL A 173 1.54 -11.17 -2.78
C VAL A 173 2.06 -12.62 -2.83
N GLN A 174 2.78 -12.96 -3.90
CA GLN A 174 3.64 -14.14 -3.87
C GLN A 174 4.96 -13.77 -3.20
N TYR A 175 5.27 -14.38 -2.04
CA TYR A 175 6.55 -14.19 -1.37
C TYR A 175 7.59 -15.22 -1.83
N LEU A 176 8.67 -14.73 -2.42
CA LEU A 176 9.77 -15.51 -2.96
C LEU A 176 10.96 -15.44 -2.01
N HIS A 177 11.45 -16.61 -1.58
CA HIS A 177 12.67 -16.71 -0.78
C HIS A 177 13.50 -17.91 -1.25
N LYS A 178 14.83 -17.82 -1.15
CA LYS A 178 15.74 -18.84 -1.71
C LYS A 178 15.51 -20.24 -1.14
N THR A 179 15.00 -20.35 0.09
CA THR A 179 14.69 -21.65 0.73
C THR A 179 13.58 -22.44 0.05
N TYR A 180 12.79 -21.82 -0.83
CA TYR A 180 11.76 -22.50 -1.64
C TYR A 180 12.31 -23.06 -2.95
N LEU A 181 13.58 -22.78 -3.28
CA LEU A 181 14.23 -23.28 -4.49
C LEU A 181 14.92 -24.63 -4.25
N PRO A 182 15.10 -25.46 -5.30
CA PRO A 182 15.97 -26.63 -5.25
C PRO A 182 17.38 -26.29 -4.74
N GLU A 183 17.91 -27.13 -3.84
CA GLU A 183 19.21 -26.95 -3.18
C GLU A 183 20.38 -26.72 -4.17
N LYS A 184 20.30 -27.33 -5.36
CA LYS A 184 21.24 -27.10 -6.47
C LYS A 184 21.25 -25.63 -6.92
N ILE A 185 20.08 -25.09 -7.26
CA ILE A 185 19.91 -23.68 -7.67
C ILE A 185 20.36 -22.74 -6.53
N GLN A 186 20.07 -23.10 -5.28
CA GLN A 186 20.52 -22.33 -4.12
C GLN A 186 22.05 -22.21 -4.06
N ARG A 187 22.79 -23.32 -4.23
CA ARG A 187 24.26 -23.33 -4.25
C ARG A 187 24.88 -22.66 -5.48
N GLU A 188 24.24 -22.78 -6.64
CA GLU A 188 24.80 -22.27 -7.91
C GLU A 188 24.60 -20.75 -8.08
N ARG A 189 23.52 -20.18 -7.54
CA ARG A 189 23.18 -18.74 -7.71
C ARG A 189 23.37 -17.87 -6.47
N PHE A 190 23.40 -18.45 -5.27
CA PHE A 190 23.51 -17.68 -4.02
C PHE A 190 24.64 -18.21 -3.13
N PHE A 191 25.44 -17.29 -2.57
CA PHE A 191 26.51 -17.68 -1.65
C PHE A 191 25.93 -18.42 -0.42
N GLU A 192 26.55 -19.52 0.01
CA GLU A 192 26.02 -20.37 1.09
C GLU A 192 25.74 -19.62 2.40
N LYS A 193 26.54 -18.58 2.70
CA LYS A 193 26.40 -17.73 3.91
C LYS A 193 25.61 -16.43 3.69
N SER A 194 24.94 -16.27 2.55
CA SER A 194 24.18 -15.05 2.25
C SER A 194 22.89 -14.97 3.08
N ASN A 195 22.75 -13.94 3.91
CA ASN A 195 21.47 -13.56 4.54
C ASN A 195 20.67 -12.72 3.54
N LEU A 196 20.23 -13.32 2.43
CA LEU A 196 19.39 -12.64 1.45
C LEU A 196 17.98 -12.49 1.99
N SER A 197 17.45 -11.27 1.96
CA SER A 197 16.03 -11.01 2.14
C SER A 197 15.23 -11.67 1.03
N GLY A 198 14.02 -12.13 1.35
CA GLY A 198 13.05 -12.50 0.32
C GLY A 198 12.47 -11.26 -0.37
N VAL A 199 11.79 -11.50 -1.50
CA VAL A 199 11.12 -10.48 -2.29
C VAL A 199 9.68 -10.89 -2.51
N ALA A 200 8.76 -9.95 -2.38
CA ALA A 200 7.33 -10.19 -2.56
C ALA A 200 6.86 -9.52 -3.85
N ILE A 201 6.03 -10.20 -4.62
CA ILE A 201 5.54 -9.74 -5.93
C ILE A 201 4.02 -9.65 -5.90
N HIS A 202 3.49 -8.48 -6.25
CA HIS A 202 2.07 -8.19 -6.32
C HIS A 202 1.51 -8.61 -7.70
N PRO A 203 0.34 -9.27 -7.80
CA PRO A 203 -0.23 -9.69 -9.08
C PRO A 203 -0.57 -8.52 -9.99
N THR A 204 -0.90 -7.34 -9.44
CA THR A 204 -1.24 -6.15 -10.22
C THR A 204 -0.04 -5.25 -10.50
N TYR A 205 0.88 -5.08 -9.54
CA TYR A 205 1.96 -4.07 -9.64
C TYR A 205 3.36 -4.65 -9.89
N GLY A 206 3.50 -5.98 -9.95
CA GLY A 206 4.82 -6.62 -9.98
C GLY A 206 5.58 -6.27 -8.70
N GLY A 207 6.71 -5.55 -8.81
CA GLY A 207 7.40 -4.98 -7.66
C GLY A 207 7.18 -3.48 -7.44
N TRP A 208 6.27 -2.81 -8.17
CA TRP A 208 6.02 -1.37 -8.08
C TRP A 208 5.04 -1.00 -6.95
N TYR A 209 5.29 -1.51 -5.75
CA TYR A 209 4.49 -1.29 -4.56
C TYR A 209 5.38 -1.40 -3.32
N ALA A 210 4.81 -1.14 -2.14
CA ALA A 210 5.42 -1.45 -0.86
C ALA A 210 4.36 -1.91 0.15
N ILE A 211 4.76 -2.71 1.14
CA ILE A 211 3.88 -3.12 2.24
C ILE A 211 4.17 -2.18 3.40
N ARG A 212 3.14 -1.52 3.96
CA ARG A 212 3.28 -0.40 4.90
C ARG A 212 3.09 -0.76 6.36
N GLY A 213 2.39 -1.85 6.63
CA GLY A 213 2.13 -2.28 7.98
C GLY A 213 0.93 -3.20 8.12
N VAL A 214 0.49 -3.38 9.36
CA VAL A 214 -0.69 -4.14 9.73
C VAL A 214 -1.55 -3.40 10.75
N VAL A 215 -2.86 -3.66 10.71
CA VAL A 215 -3.84 -3.31 11.74
C VAL A 215 -4.36 -4.62 12.34
N ILE A 216 -4.38 -4.76 13.67
CA ILE A 216 -4.72 -6.00 14.38
C ILE A 216 -5.87 -5.72 15.35
N PHE A 217 -6.97 -6.46 15.22
CA PHE A 217 -8.19 -6.28 16.02
C PHE A 217 -8.16 -7.21 17.24
N ARG A 218 -7.87 -6.67 18.43
CA ARG A 218 -7.68 -7.47 19.66
C ARG A 218 -8.94 -8.24 20.07
N ASP A 219 -10.07 -7.54 20.05
CA ASP A 219 -11.30 -7.97 20.72
C ASP A 219 -12.41 -8.40 19.75
N LEU A 220 -12.10 -8.54 18.46
CA LEU A 220 -13.07 -8.95 17.44
C LEU A 220 -13.07 -10.49 17.25
N PRO A 221 -14.11 -11.23 17.69
CA PRO A 221 -14.15 -12.67 17.53
C PRO A 221 -14.54 -13.04 16.10
N VAL A 222 -13.70 -13.83 15.44
CA VAL A 222 -13.82 -14.14 13.99
C VAL A 222 -15.01 -15.03 13.60
N TYR A 223 -15.83 -15.45 14.57
CA TYR A 223 -17.07 -16.21 14.37
C TYR A 223 -18.00 -15.61 13.30
N GLU A 224 -18.00 -14.28 13.13
CA GLU A 224 -18.90 -13.57 12.22
C GLU A 224 -18.37 -13.45 10.78
N GLN A 225 -17.05 -13.50 10.54
CA GLN A 225 -16.47 -13.23 9.20
C GLN A 225 -16.13 -14.47 8.35
N LYS A 226 -15.97 -15.67 8.94
CA LYS A 226 -15.70 -16.94 8.21
C LYS A 226 -14.60 -16.87 7.14
N LEU A 227 -13.54 -16.11 7.39
CA LEU A 227 -12.40 -15.95 6.49
C LEU A 227 -11.70 -17.30 6.26
N GLU A 228 -11.69 -17.76 5.00
CA GLU A 228 -10.90 -18.91 4.55
C GLU A 228 -9.49 -18.45 4.16
N GLN A 229 -8.47 -19.26 4.47
CA GLN A 229 -7.10 -18.91 4.09
C GLN A 229 -6.95 -18.97 2.56
N PRO A 230 -6.52 -17.89 1.90
CA PRO A 230 -6.31 -17.90 0.46
C PRO A 230 -5.21 -18.88 0.07
N GLN A 231 -5.32 -19.44 -1.14
CA GLN A 231 -4.25 -20.27 -1.70
C GLN A 231 -3.01 -19.41 -1.99
N ASP A 232 -1.82 -19.93 -1.67
CA ASP A 232 -0.55 -19.25 -1.93
C ASP A 232 -0.44 -18.84 -3.41
N LEU A 233 -0.34 -17.54 -3.71
CA LEU A 233 -0.28 -17.03 -5.09
C LEU A 233 0.86 -17.66 -5.92
N GLN A 234 0.56 -17.99 -7.18
CA GLN A 234 1.43 -18.72 -8.11
C GLN A 234 1.81 -17.86 -9.34
N ILE A 235 2.33 -16.63 -9.11
CA ILE A 235 2.73 -15.69 -10.17
C ILE A 235 3.92 -16.24 -10.96
N PHE A 236 4.94 -16.72 -10.23
CA PHE A 236 6.08 -17.44 -10.78
C PHE A 236 6.14 -18.85 -10.23
N ASN A 237 6.17 -19.83 -11.14
CA ASN A 237 6.18 -21.27 -10.79
C ASN A 237 7.45 -21.98 -11.30
N ASN A 238 8.27 -21.29 -12.10
CA ASN A 238 9.53 -21.80 -12.60
C ASN A 238 10.68 -21.44 -11.63
N PRO A 239 11.43 -22.43 -11.10
CA PRO A 239 12.52 -22.16 -10.16
C PRO A 239 13.63 -21.25 -10.69
N GLU A 240 13.96 -21.29 -11.98
CA GLU A 240 14.96 -20.39 -12.58
C GLU A 240 14.45 -18.95 -12.66
N THR A 241 13.16 -18.75 -12.96
CA THR A 241 12.53 -17.42 -12.94
C THR A 241 12.51 -16.88 -11.51
N ILE A 242 12.06 -17.66 -10.53
CA ILE A 242 12.06 -17.28 -9.11
C ILE A 242 13.48 -16.92 -8.66
N ALA A 243 14.48 -17.73 -9.02
CA ALA A 243 15.87 -17.47 -8.68
C ALA A 243 16.38 -16.17 -9.33
N ARG A 244 16.02 -15.88 -10.59
CA ARG A 244 16.38 -14.63 -11.26
C ARG A 244 15.73 -13.41 -10.61
N VAL A 245 14.48 -13.49 -10.16
CA VAL A 245 13.81 -12.40 -9.42
C VAL A 245 14.53 -12.12 -8.10
N ILE A 246 14.86 -13.16 -7.33
CA ILE A 246 15.60 -13.05 -6.06
C ILE A 246 17.02 -12.51 -6.30
N GLU A 247 17.72 -12.96 -7.35
CA GLU A 247 19.06 -12.50 -7.73
C GLU A 247 19.07 -11.01 -8.10
N LEU A 248 18.12 -10.55 -8.93
CA LEU A 248 17.96 -9.15 -9.27
C LEU A 248 17.63 -8.28 -8.05
N PHE A 249 16.76 -8.74 -7.16
CA PHE A 249 16.46 -8.03 -5.92
C PHE A 249 17.67 -7.99 -4.96
N ALA A 250 18.40 -9.10 -4.83
CA ALA A 250 19.53 -9.21 -3.91
C ALA A 250 20.73 -8.34 -4.32
N TYR A 251 21.02 -8.26 -5.63
CA TYR A 251 22.29 -7.69 -6.13
C TYR A 251 22.12 -6.48 -7.04
N ASN A 252 20.91 -6.21 -7.55
CA ASN A 252 20.65 -5.19 -8.57
C ASN A 252 19.44 -4.30 -8.27
N TRP A 253 18.89 -4.30 -7.04
CA TRP A 253 17.61 -3.67 -6.70
C TRP A 253 17.41 -2.23 -7.22
N GLN A 254 18.49 -1.45 -7.28
CA GLN A 254 18.53 -0.06 -7.75
C GLN A 254 18.13 0.12 -9.22
N ASN A 255 18.32 -0.90 -10.07
CA ASN A 255 17.95 -0.82 -11.50
C ASN A 255 16.45 -1.06 -11.76
N ASN A 256 15.68 -1.40 -10.72
CA ASN A 256 14.25 -1.73 -10.78
C ASN A 256 13.87 -2.87 -11.75
N GLU A 257 14.80 -3.63 -12.34
CA GLU A 257 14.50 -4.74 -13.26
C GLU A 257 13.64 -5.81 -12.58
N TRP A 258 13.96 -6.14 -11.33
CA TRP A 258 13.19 -7.10 -10.52
C TRP A 258 11.70 -6.70 -10.40
N ARG A 259 11.37 -5.40 -10.37
CA ARG A 259 9.99 -4.92 -10.28
C ARG A 259 9.19 -5.19 -11.56
N ASN A 260 9.88 -5.30 -12.69
CA ASN A 260 9.30 -5.51 -14.02
C ASN A 260 9.24 -6.99 -14.43
N MET A 261 9.79 -7.92 -13.63
CA MET A 261 9.80 -9.36 -13.93
C MET A 261 8.38 -9.95 -14.05
N HIS A 262 7.42 -9.35 -13.37
CA HIS A 262 5.99 -9.52 -13.65
C HIS A 262 5.45 -8.15 -14.06
N PRO A 263 4.97 -7.96 -15.30
CA PRO A 263 4.52 -6.65 -15.76
C PRO A 263 3.19 -6.21 -15.11
N GLY A 264 2.42 -7.14 -14.53
CA GLY A 264 1.14 -6.84 -13.89
C GLY A 264 0.17 -6.13 -14.84
N SER A 265 -0.48 -5.08 -14.35
CA SER A 265 -1.30 -4.15 -15.13
C SER A 265 -0.49 -3.08 -15.88
N GLY A 266 0.83 -3.04 -15.72
CA GLY A 266 1.72 -2.03 -16.29
C GLY A 266 1.83 -0.72 -15.49
N PHE A 267 1.08 -0.57 -14.39
CA PHE A 267 1.16 0.59 -13.50
C PHE A 267 2.47 0.56 -12.70
N LYS A 268 3.18 1.69 -12.69
CA LYS A 268 4.50 1.87 -12.06
C LYS A 268 4.54 3.20 -11.30
N TYR A 269 5.55 3.38 -10.46
CA TYR A 269 5.83 4.68 -9.85
C TYR A 269 6.02 5.73 -10.94
N SER A 270 5.48 6.93 -10.74
CA SER A 270 5.72 8.06 -11.63
C SER A 270 7.21 8.43 -11.68
N ASP A 271 7.61 9.22 -12.67
CA ASP A 271 8.97 9.75 -12.72
C ASP A 271 9.29 10.61 -11.50
N ASP A 272 8.31 11.30 -10.92
CA ASP A 272 8.51 12.15 -9.73
C ASP A 272 8.59 11.34 -8.44
N PHE A 273 7.80 10.27 -8.29
CA PHE A 273 7.95 9.35 -7.17
C PHE A 273 9.28 8.57 -7.24
N GLN A 274 9.73 8.17 -8.44
CA GLN A 274 11.06 7.58 -8.61
C GLN A 274 12.16 8.57 -8.20
N LYS A 275 12.13 9.82 -8.67
CA LYS A 275 13.07 10.87 -8.23
C LYS A 275 13.04 11.08 -6.71
N TYR A 276 11.87 11.03 -6.07
CA TYR A 276 11.73 11.12 -4.62
C TYR A 276 12.40 9.93 -3.90
N LEU A 277 12.20 8.70 -4.38
CA LEU A 277 12.77 7.50 -3.78
C LEU A 277 14.29 7.42 -3.95
N ASP A 278 14.79 7.82 -5.14
CA ASP A 278 16.21 7.93 -5.49
C ASP A 278 16.90 9.12 -4.80
N THR A 279 16.13 10.06 -4.23
CA THR A 279 16.67 11.15 -3.42
C THR A 279 17.13 10.63 -2.07
N GLU A 280 18.39 10.95 -1.72
CA GLU A 280 19.01 10.68 -0.42
C GLU A 280 18.07 11.07 0.74
N PRO A 281 17.88 10.24 1.79
CA PRO A 281 16.88 10.48 2.84
C PRO A 281 16.91 11.90 3.42
N ALA A 282 18.10 12.42 3.72
CA ALA A 282 18.29 13.77 4.28
C ALA A 282 17.84 14.93 3.35
N GLN A 283 17.56 14.66 2.08
CA GLN A 283 17.07 15.63 1.08
C GLN A 283 15.61 15.40 0.66
N ARG A 284 14.98 14.28 1.05
CA ARG A 284 13.60 13.94 0.68
C ARG A 284 12.60 15.00 1.12
N TRP A 285 12.77 15.57 2.31
CA TRP A 285 11.97 16.70 2.77
C TRP A 285 12.04 17.91 1.83
N ASN A 286 13.25 18.30 1.43
CA ASN A 286 13.45 19.45 0.54
C ASN A 286 12.87 19.17 -0.85
N PHE A 287 12.99 17.94 -1.35
CA PHE A 287 12.36 17.52 -2.60
C PHE A 287 10.83 17.68 -2.53
N VAL A 288 10.17 17.06 -1.55
CA VAL A 288 8.69 17.07 -1.49
C VAL A 288 8.14 18.46 -1.14
N LYS A 289 8.81 19.24 -0.27
CA LYS A 289 8.42 20.64 0.01
C LYS A 289 8.45 21.44 -1.30
N ASN A 290 9.54 21.37 -2.06
CA ASN A 290 9.64 22.07 -3.33
C ASN A 290 8.65 21.53 -4.38
N TYR A 291 8.32 20.24 -4.35
CA TYR A 291 7.28 19.67 -5.21
C TYR A 291 5.91 20.32 -4.92
N CYS A 292 5.47 20.27 -3.65
CA CYS A 292 4.20 20.86 -3.20
C CYS A 292 4.13 22.36 -3.51
N LEU A 293 5.17 23.14 -3.15
CA LEU A 293 5.19 24.60 -3.35
C LEU A 293 5.09 25.03 -4.83
N ASN A 294 5.53 24.18 -5.78
CA ASN A 294 5.56 24.51 -7.21
C ASN A 294 4.39 23.92 -8.02
N HIS A 295 3.79 22.82 -7.56
CA HIS A 295 2.78 22.07 -8.33
C HIS A 295 1.39 22.02 -7.68
N VAL A 296 1.27 22.38 -6.39
CA VAL A 296 0.00 22.33 -5.65
C VAL A 296 -0.42 23.74 -5.24
N ASN A 297 -1.69 24.08 -5.44
CA ASN A 297 -2.22 25.38 -5.01
C ASN A 297 -2.49 25.38 -3.49
N LEU A 298 -1.55 25.95 -2.74
CA LEU A 298 -1.59 26.06 -1.28
C LEU A 298 -2.76 26.87 -0.69
N GLN A 299 -3.62 27.48 -1.53
CA GLN A 299 -4.82 28.19 -1.08
C GLN A 299 -6.08 27.30 -0.98
N GLN A 300 -5.97 26.00 -1.26
CA GLN A 300 -7.08 25.04 -1.14
C GLN A 300 -7.06 24.40 0.25
N THR A 301 -8.09 24.66 1.05
CA THR A 301 -8.23 24.22 2.44
C THR A 301 -8.06 22.72 2.60
N CYS A 302 -7.16 22.32 3.51
CA CYS A 302 -7.04 20.94 3.96
C CYS A 302 -8.03 20.59 5.07
N HIS A 303 -8.66 19.42 4.91
CA HIS A 303 -9.57 18.75 5.84
C HIS A 303 -9.35 17.24 5.71
#